data_AF-A0A1Y1Q9M8-F1
#
_entry.id   AF-A0A1Y1Q9M8-F1
#
_cell.length_a   1.000
_cell.length_b   1.000
_cell.length_c   1.000
_cell.angle_alpha   90.00
_cell.angle_beta   90.00
_cell.angle_gamma   90.00
#
_symmetry.space_group_name_H-M   'P 1'
#
loop_
_entity.id
_entity.type
_entity.pdbx_description
1 polymer ?
#
loop_
_entity_poly.entity_id
_entity_poly.type
_entity_poly.pdbx_seq_one_letter_code
_entity_poly.pdbx_strand_id
1 'polypeptide(L)'
;MTEPDTPNNDYNPPTPDEVRRLLKVLELTGAEAGALLDVNSRQIRRYTSGDSIMTYTVLYTLLARTRRADVTPANWRSELWLD
;
A
#
# COMPACT_ATOMS: atom_id res chain seq x y z
N MET A 1 -35.69 4.55 8.23
CA MET A 1 -34.49 5.03 8.96
C MET A 1 -33.34 4.26 8.34
N THR A 2 -32.73 4.81 7.30
CA THR A 2 -31.61 4.15 6.62
C THR A 2 -30.39 4.35 7.51
N GLU A 3 -29.81 3.25 7.99
CA GLU A 3 -28.54 3.29 8.72
C GLU A 3 -27.50 4.02 7.86
N PRO A 4 -26.63 4.86 8.45
CA PRO A 4 -25.59 5.50 7.69
C PRO A 4 -24.67 4.41 7.13
N ASP A 5 -24.56 4.34 5.80
CA ASP A 5 -23.53 3.60 5.07
C ASP A 5 -22.17 3.93 5.69
N THR A 6 -21.78 3.11 6.66
CA THR A 6 -20.43 3.14 7.20
C THR A 6 -19.61 2.47 6.12
N PRO A 7 -18.61 3.13 5.49
CA PRO A 7 -17.80 2.44 4.50
C PRO A 7 -17.13 1.27 5.23
N ASN A 8 -17.57 0.05 4.92
CA ASN A 8 -16.84 -1.18 5.23
C ASN A 8 -15.46 -1.00 4.61
N ASN A 9 -14.51 -0.50 5.39
CA ASN A 9 -13.14 -0.40 4.93
C ASN A 9 -12.52 -1.76 5.19
N ASP A 10 -12.91 -2.75 4.37
CA ASP A 10 -12.38 -4.12 4.38
C ASP A 10 -10.86 -4.16 4.16
N TYR A 11 -10.28 -3.00 3.86
CA TYR A 11 -8.86 -2.77 3.80
C TYR A 11 -8.17 -2.90 5.16
N ASN A 12 -7.39 -3.98 5.29
CA ASN A 12 -6.37 -4.09 6.32
C ASN A 12 -5.01 -3.61 5.79
N PRO A 13 -4.46 -2.47 6.26
CA PRO A 13 -3.21 -1.89 5.77
C PRO A 13 -2.00 -2.82 5.89
N PRO A 14 -0.96 -2.67 5.04
CA PRO A 14 0.27 -3.42 5.18
C PRO A 14 1.00 -3.06 6.49
N THR A 15 1.56 -4.07 7.14
CA THR A 15 2.50 -3.87 8.25
C THR A 15 3.82 -3.30 7.74
N PRO A 16 4.68 -2.75 8.63
CA PRO A 16 5.97 -2.22 8.22
C PRO A 16 6.85 -3.23 7.45
N ASP A 17 6.81 -4.50 7.85
CA ASP A 17 7.54 -5.58 7.16
C ASP A 17 6.94 -5.91 5.81
N GLU A 18 5.61 -5.87 5.67
CA GLU A 18 4.93 -6.05 4.39
C GLU A 18 5.23 -4.90 3.43
N VAL A 19 5.32 -3.66 3.93
CA VAL A 19 5.76 -2.52 3.12
C VAL A 19 7.20 -2.72 2.62
N ARG A 20 8.12 -3.18 3.48
CA ARG A 20 9.50 -3.49 3.06
C ARG A 20 9.54 -4.59 2.00
N ARG A 21 8.76 -5.66 2.20
CA ARG A 21 8.64 -6.76 1.23
C ARG A 21 8.10 -6.26 -0.10
N LEU A 22 7.09 -5.39 -0.06
CA LEU A 22 6.48 -4.81 -1.26
C LEU A 22 7.47 -3.97 -2.05
N LEU A 23 8.22 -3.09 -1.40
CA LEU A 23 9.29 -2.32 -2.06
C LEU A 23 10.34 -3.23 -2.70
N LYS A 24 10.75 -4.30 -2.00
CA LYS A 24 11.70 -5.28 -2.53
C LYS A 24 11.16 -6.03 -3.76
N VAL A 25 9.90 -6.47 -3.73
CA VAL A 25 9.24 -7.18 -4.84
C VAL A 25 9.06 -6.28 -6.07
N LEU A 26 8.85 -4.99 -5.84
CA LEU A 26 8.75 -3.98 -6.89
C LEU A 26 10.12 -3.42 -7.33
N GLU A 27 11.21 -3.89 -6.73
CA GLU A 27 12.58 -3.42 -6.97
C GLU A 27 12.75 -1.90 -6.79
N LEU A 28 12.04 -1.34 -5.80
CA LEU A 28 12.05 0.09 -5.50
C LEU A 28 12.84 0.41 -4.23
N THR A 29 13.65 1.47 -4.30
CA THR A 29 14.15 2.17 -3.12
C THR A 29 13.05 3.06 -2.52
N GLY A 30 13.24 3.48 -1.27
CA GLY A 30 12.30 4.43 -0.63
C GLY A 30 12.23 5.80 -1.31
N ALA A 31 13.30 6.21 -2.00
CA ALA A 31 13.31 7.45 -2.78
C ALA A 31 12.49 7.32 -4.07
N GLU A 32 12.67 6.22 -4.80
CA GLU A 32 11.91 5.95 -6.03
C GLU A 32 10.43 5.74 -5.74
N ALA A 33 10.09 5.00 -4.69
CA ALA A 33 8.71 4.84 -4.25
C ALA A 33 8.07 6.18 -3.85
N GLY A 34 8.83 7.06 -3.19
CA GLY A 34 8.39 8.42 -2.88
C GLY A 34 8.11 9.23 -4.14
N ALA A 35 9.02 9.20 -5.11
CA ALA A 35 8.84 9.89 -6.39
C ALA A 35 7.64 9.35 -7.19
N LEU A 36 7.40 8.03 -7.20
CA LEU A 36 6.24 7.42 -7.88
C LEU A 36 4.90 7.82 -7.26
N LEU A 37 4.90 8.04 -5.95
CA LEU A 37 3.71 8.38 -5.16
C LEU A 37 3.52 9.89 -4.98
N ASP A 38 4.43 10.71 -5.50
CA ASP A 38 4.50 12.16 -5.25
C ASP A 38 4.50 12.50 -3.75
N VAL A 39 5.24 11.70 -2.95
CA VAL A 39 5.43 11.92 -1.52
C VAL A 39 6.92 12.00 -1.16
N ASN A 40 7.21 12.70 -0.07
CA ASN A 40 8.57 12.77 0.46
C ASN A 40 9.07 11.36 0.87
N SER A 41 10.35 11.05 0.62
CA SER A 41 10.99 9.80 1.04
C SER A 41 10.87 9.54 2.57
N ARG A 42 10.74 10.59 3.38
CA ARG A 42 10.42 10.50 4.81
C ARG A 42 9.08 9.81 5.06
N GLN A 43 8.09 10.01 4.21
CA GLN A 43 6.79 9.34 4.33
C GLN A 43 6.91 7.84 4.07
N ILE A 44 7.72 7.44 3.08
CA ILE A 44 8.01 6.01 2.84
C ILE A 44 8.71 5.39 4.04
N ARG A 45 9.68 6.10 4.62
CA ARG A 45 10.33 5.67 5.87
C ARG A 45 9.31 5.45 7.00
N ARG A 46 8.35 6.36 7.18
CA ARG A 46 7.30 6.23 8.20
C ARG A 46 6.42 4.99 7.99
N TYR A 47 6.11 4.64 6.74
CA TYR A 47 5.41 3.38 6.44
C TYR A 47 6.25 2.17 6.84
N THR A 48 7.54 2.18 6.50
CA THR A 48 8.46 1.08 6.85
C THR A 48 8.84 1.04 8.34
N SER A 49 8.64 2.10 9.14
CA SER A 49 8.88 2.09 10.58
C SER A 49 7.63 1.83 11.42
N GLY A 50 6.44 1.95 10.83
CA GLY A 50 5.17 1.87 11.55
C GLY A 50 4.71 3.21 12.15
N ASP A 51 5.44 4.29 11.93
CA ASP A 51 5.06 5.65 12.37
C ASP A 51 3.90 6.25 11.55
N SER A 52 3.47 5.56 10.49
CA SER A 52 2.34 5.94 9.65
C SER A 52 1.75 4.71 8.97
N ILE A 53 0.43 4.70 8.84
CA ILE A 53 -0.32 3.66 8.12
C ILE A 53 -0.38 4.01 6.64
N MET A 54 -0.15 3.02 5.76
CA MET A 54 -0.31 3.17 4.31
C MET A 54 -1.78 2.99 3.93
N THR A 55 -2.43 4.03 3.41
CA THR A 55 -3.81 3.95 2.94
C THR A 55 -3.93 3.09 1.68
N TYR A 56 -5.12 2.58 1.40
CA TYR A 56 -5.36 1.77 0.19
C TYR A 56 -5.03 2.54 -1.09
N THR A 57 -5.36 3.84 -1.15
CA THR A 57 -5.01 4.70 -2.28
C THR A 57 -3.51 4.72 -2.56
N VAL A 58 -2.68 4.76 -1.51
CA VAL A 58 -1.22 4.74 -1.65
C VAL A 58 -0.75 3.39 -2.19
N LEU A 59 -1.25 2.29 -1.61
CA LEU A 59 -0.93 0.93 -2.08
C LEU A 59 -1.32 0.73 -3.55
N TYR A 60 -2.56 1.06 -3.89
CA TYR A 60 -3.08 0.93 -5.25
C TYR A 60 -2.28 1.79 -6.25
N THR A 61 -1.97 3.04 -5.89
CA THR A 61 -1.18 3.92 -6.76
C THR A 61 0.21 3.35 -7.01
N LEU A 62 0.87 2.83 -5.98
CA LEU A 62 2.21 2.23 -6.10
C LEU A 62 2.19 1.01 -7.05
N LEU A 63 1.18 0.15 -6.93
CA LEU A 63 1.00 -1.04 -7.75
C LEU A 63 0.61 -0.70 -9.20
N ALA A 64 -0.33 0.22 -9.38
CA ALA A 64 -0.75 0.69 -10.70
C ALA A 64 0.43 1.33 -11.47
N ARG A 65 1.27 2.11 -10.80
CA ARG A 65 2.46 2.74 -11.40
C ARG A 65 3.57 1.75 -11.77
N THR A 66 3.63 0.61 -11.09
CA THR A 66 4.60 -0.46 -11.36
C THR A 66 4.08 -1.54 -12.31
N ARG A 67 2.92 -1.30 -12.96
CA ARG A 67 2.28 -2.21 -13.92
C ARG A 67 1.92 -3.60 -13.35
N ARG A 68 1.72 -3.68 -12.03
CA ARG A 68 1.13 -4.84 -11.36
C ARG A 68 -0.27 -4.46 -10.90
N ALA A 69 -1.29 -4.60 -11.75
CA ALA A 69 -2.63 -4.12 -11.41
C ALA A 69 -3.71 -5.18 -11.69
N ASP A 70 -4.17 -5.80 -10.61
CA ASP A 70 -5.56 -5.75 -10.13
C ASP A 70 -5.56 -6.29 -8.69
N VAL A 71 -5.69 -5.39 -7.71
CA VAL A 71 -5.85 -5.77 -6.30
C VAL A 71 -7.12 -5.16 -5.73
N THR A 72 -7.75 -5.85 -4.79
CA THR A 72 -8.94 -5.42 -4.08
C THR A 72 -8.59 -5.01 -2.65
N PRO A 73 -9.30 -4.04 -2.04
CA PRO A 73 -9.05 -3.64 -0.66
C PRO A 73 -9.10 -4.82 0.32
N ALA A 74 -10.05 -5.73 0.12
CA ALA A 74 -10.30 -6.86 1.02
C ALA A 74 -9.26 -7.99 0.90
N ASN A 75 -8.59 -8.14 -0.24
CA ASN A 75 -7.79 -9.33 -0.53
C ASN A 75 -6.40 -9.06 -1.14
N TRP A 76 -5.93 -7.81 -1.10
CA TRP A 76 -4.67 -7.39 -1.71
C TRP A 76 -3.46 -8.26 -1.31
N ARG A 77 -3.42 -8.78 -0.07
CA ARG A 77 -2.31 -9.64 0.40
C ARG A 77 -2.22 -10.92 -0.42
N SER A 78 -3.34 -11.63 -0.55
CA SER A 78 -3.44 -12.90 -1.27
C SER A 78 -3.20 -12.71 -2.76
N GLU A 79 -3.65 -11.58 -3.31
CA GLU A 79 -3.49 -11.25 -4.73
C GLU A 79 -2.04 -10.88 -5.09
N LEU A 80 -1.29 -10.28 -4.15
CA LEU A 80 0.12 -9.95 -4.34
C LEU A 80 1.07 -11.12 -4.02
N TRP A 81 0.70 -11.97 -3.08
CA TRP A 81 1.50 -13.11 -2.64
C TRP A 81 0.77 -14.41 -2.97
N LEU A 82 0.79 -14.77 -4.25
CA LEU A 82 0.55 -16.14 -4.65
C LEU A 82 1.78 -16.96 -4.20
N ASP A 83 1.66 -17.66 -3.08
CA ASP A 83 2.51 -18.82 -2.78
C ASP A 83 1.99 -20.04 -3.56
#